data_AF-A0A7C4C6X5-F1
#
_entry.id   AF-A0A7C4C6X5-F1
#
_cell.length_a   1.000
_cell.length_b   1.000
_cell.length_c   1.000
_cell.angle_alpha   90.00
_cell.angle_beta   90.00
_cell.angle_gamma   90.00
#
_symmetry.space_group_name_H-M   'P 1'
#
loop_
_entity.id
_entity.type
_entity.pdbx_description
1 polymer ?
#
loop_
_entity_poly.entity_id
_entity_poly.type
_entity_poly.pdbx_seq_one_letter_code
_entity_poly.pdbx_strand_id
1 'polypeptide(L)'
;MLLVVVLVVETALNVSTRTEINNVVIATINTDDIDGSTDTAGAIVNEEIGIRMGNLGLNMMDYLRNNDFYIFLSRIGDLILTGPTSMNVIRCSSNSYNMIIISICLYI
;
A
#
# COMPACT_ATOMS: atom_id res chain seq x y z
N MET A 1 -0.67 -5.61 10.48
CA MET A 1 -1.18 -4.75 9.39
C MET A 1 -0.65 -3.31 9.42
N LEU A 2 -0.90 -2.52 10.47
CA LEU A 2 -0.54 -1.10 10.52
C LEU A 2 0.94 -0.79 10.20
N LEU A 3 1.89 -1.51 10.82
CA LEU A 3 3.33 -1.29 10.63
C LEU A 3 3.79 -1.49 9.17
N VAL A 4 3.16 -2.42 8.46
CA VAL A 4 3.50 -2.81 7.09
C VAL A 4 3.01 -1.77 6.10
N VAL A 5 1.80 -1.26 6.32
CA VAL A 5 1.23 -0.19 5.51
C VAL A 5 2.04 1.10 5.63
N VAL A 6 2.50 1.44 6.84
CA VAL A 6 3.36 2.60 7.08
C VAL A 6 4.64 2.51 6.25
N LEU A 7 5.31 1.35 6.28
CA LEU A 7 6.55 1.14 5.52
C LEU A 7 6.36 1.37 4.02
N VAL A 8 5.25 0.89 3.45
CA VAL A 8 4.95 1.04 2.03
C VAL A 8 4.71 2.49 1.64
N VAL A 9 3.91 3.21 2.42
CA VAL A 9 3.60 4.62 2.15
C VAL A 9 4.85 5.48 2.33
N GLU A 10 5.65 5.25 3.37
CA GLU A 10 6.93 5.95 3.57
C GLU A 10 7.92 5.67 2.44
N THR A 11 8.02 4.43 1.99
CA THR A 11 8.92 4.08 0.88
C THR A 11 8.45 4.73 -0.42
N ALA A 12 7.14 4.74 -0.69
CA ALA A 12 6.57 5.39 -1.86
C ALA A 12 6.80 6.92 -1.83
N LEU A 13 6.66 7.56 -0.66
CA LEU A 13 6.98 8.97 -0.49
C LEU A 13 8.48 9.25 -0.68
N ASN A 14 9.35 8.43 -0.11
CA ASN A 14 10.79 8.56 -0.30
C ASN A 14 11.19 8.41 -1.77
N VAL A 15 10.53 7.50 -2.50
CA VAL A 15 10.71 7.35 -3.95
C VAL A 15 10.16 8.56 -4.70
N SER A 16 8.99 9.09 -4.31
CA SER A 16 8.37 10.27 -4.96
C SER A 16 9.25 11.53 -4.95
N THR A 17 10.12 11.67 -3.94
CA THR A 17 11.03 12.81 -3.82
C THR A 17 12.32 12.64 -4.63
N ARG A 18 12.58 11.46 -5.19
CA ARG A 18 13.78 11.15 -5.98
C ARG A 18 13.46 11.18 -7.46
N THR A 19 13.92 12.23 -8.14
CA THR A 19 13.69 12.47 -9.59
C THR A 19 14.29 11.40 -10.51
N GLU A 20 15.27 10.65 -10.03
CA GLU A 20 15.95 9.58 -10.79
C GLU A 20 15.15 8.27 -10.82
N ILE A 21 14.15 8.13 -9.94
CA ILE A 21 13.35 6.91 -9.80
C ILE A 21 11.95 7.18 -10.34
N ASN A 22 11.66 6.63 -11.51
CA ASN A 22 10.35 6.75 -12.17
C ASN A 22 9.80 5.36 -12.50
N ASN A 23 8.49 5.27 -12.66
CA ASN A 23 7.75 4.04 -12.95
C ASN A 23 7.95 2.98 -11.85
N VAL A 24 7.85 3.34 -10.57
CA VAL A 24 8.01 2.39 -9.46
C VAL A 24 6.70 2.15 -8.77
N VAL A 25 6.33 0.87 -8.66
CA VAL A 25 5.15 0.45 -7.91
C VAL A 25 5.61 -0.35 -6.70
N ILE A 26 5.12 0.02 -5.53
CA ILE A 26 5.38 -0.64 -4.26
C ILE A 26 4.08 -1.24 -3.76
N ALA A 27 4.08 -2.54 -3.53
CA ALA A 27 2.92 -3.25 -3.00
C ALA A 27 3.27 -4.01 -1.72
N THR A 28 2.40 -3.92 -0.72
CA THR A 28 2.32 -4.92 0.36
C THR A 28 1.05 -5.71 0.23
N ILE A 29 1.19 -7.01 0.43
CA ILE A 29 0.08 -7.95 0.48
C ILE A 29 0.34 -8.84 1.69
N ASN A 30 -0.66 -8.91 2.56
CA ASN A 30 -0.76 -9.87 3.63
C ASN A 30 -1.39 -11.13 3.04
N THR A 31 -0.71 -12.25 3.17
CA THR A 31 -1.15 -13.54 2.61
C THR A 31 -1.90 -14.39 3.63
N ASP A 32 -1.81 -14.01 4.92
CA ASP A 32 -2.42 -14.73 6.03
C ASP A 32 -3.67 -13.98 6.47
N ASP A 33 -4.80 -14.41 5.93
CA ASP A 33 -6.13 -13.98 6.34
C ASP A 33 -6.66 -15.02 7.36
N ILE A 34 -6.03 -15.07 8.55
CA ILE A 34 -6.38 -16.07 9.58
C ILE A 34 -7.75 -15.79 10.21
N ASP A 35 -8.22 -14.53 10.20
CA ASP A 35 -9.38 -14.13 11.02
C ASP A 35 -10.58 -13.57 10.24
N GLY A 36 -10.55 -13.49 8.90
CA GLY A 36 -11.71 -13.09 8.08
C GLY A 36 -12.36 -11.76 8.49
N SER A 37 -11.61 -10.90 9.19
CA SER A 37 -12.12 -9.72 9.89
C SER A 37 -11.76 -8.40 9.20
N THR A 38 -10.95 -8.45 8.14
CA THR A 38 -10.60 -7.27 7.33
C THR A 38 -10.53 -7.63 5.86
N ASP A 39 -11.40 -7.04 5.03
CA ASP A 39 -11.44 -7.21 3.56
C ASP A 39 -10.17 -6.70 2.82
N THR A 40 -9.16 -6.27 3.57
CA THR A 40 -7.94 -5.62 3.04
C THR A 40 -6.76 -6.57 3.10
N ALA A 41 -6.31 -7.02 1.93
CA ALA A 41 -5.06 -7.76 1.84
C ALA A 41 -3.84 -6.85 1.89
N GLY A 42 -3.95 -5.56 1.55
CA GLY A 42 -2.82 -4.64 1.68
C GLY A 42 -2.96 -3.34 0.91
N ALA A 43 -1.87 -2.87 0.34
CA ALA A 43 -1.77 -1.55 -0.30
C ALA A 43 -0.82 -1.59 -1.50
N ILE A 44 -1.14 -0.83 -2.56
CA ILE A 44 -0.31 -0.65 -3.75
C ILE A 44 -0.18 0.84 -4.04
N VAL A 45 1.03 1.36 -4.00
CA VAL A 45 1.33 2.80 -4.17
C VAL A 45 2.47 2.96 -5.17
N ASN A 46 2.52 4.12 -5.81
CA ASN A 46 3.58 4.48 -6.74
C ASN A 46 4.21 5.82 -6.33
N GLU A 47 5.20 6.27 -7.10
CA GLU A 47 5.89 7.55 -6.87
C GLU A 47 4.97 8.78 -6.94
N GLU A 48 3.76 8.67 -7.49
CA GLU A 48 2.83 9.80 -7.62
C GLU A 48 1.99 10.04 -6.35
N ILE A 49 2.17 9.23 -5.30
CA ILE A 49 1.40 9.33 -4.06
C ILE A 49 1.43 10.74 -3.46
N GLY A 50 2.58 11.41 -3.47
CA GLY A 50 2.71 12.78 -2.96
C GLY A 50 1.84 13.79 -3.73
N ILE A 51 1.73 13.62 -5.05
CA ILE A 51 0.86 14.44 -5.90
C ILE A 51 -0.61 14.16 -5.58
N ARG A 52 -1.00 12.87 -5.48
CA ARG A 52 -2.39 12.49 -5.12
C ARG A 52 -2.80 13.03 -3.75
N MET A 53 -1.94 12.90 -2.75
CA MET A 53 -2.16 13.46 -1.41
C MET A 53 -2.33 14.98 -1.44
N GLY A 54 -1.44 15.68 -2.15
CA GLY A 54 -1.50 17.12 -2.31
C GLY A 54 -2.81 17.59 -2.95
N ASN A 55 -3.24 16.92 -4.02
CA ASN A 55 -4.49 17.22 -4.72
C ASN A 55 -5.73 17.00 -3.85
N LEU A 56 -5.68 16.05 -2.92
CA LEU A 56 -6.78 15.75 -2.00
C LEU A 56 -6.68 16.51 -0.66
N GLY A 57 -5.63 17.31 -0.46
CA GLY A 57 -5.37 18.01 0.81
C GLY A 57 -5.15 17.07 2.00
N LEU A 58 -4.62 15.87 1.75
CA LEU A 58 -4.42 14.84 2.77
C LEU A 58 -3.02 14.92 3.39
N ASN A 59 -2.95 14.77 4.70
CA ASN A 59 -1.69 14.65 5.43
C ASN A 59 -1.59 13.25 6.05
N MET A 60 -0.65 12.44 5.56
CA MET A 60 -0.42 11.07 6.04
C MET A 60 -0.17 11.03 7.56
N MET A 61 0.54 12.03 8.11
CA MET A 61 0.89 12.05 9.53
C MET A 61 -0.35 12.13 10.44
N ASP A 62 -1.43 12.74 9.96
CA ASP A 62 -2.68 12.81 10.72
C ASP A 62 -3.39 11.46 10.75
N TYR A 63 -3.40 10.73 9.62
CA TYR A 63 -3.92 9.37 9.56
C TYR A 63 -3.06 8.38 10.34
N LEU A 64 -1.73 8.55 10.35
CA LEU A 64 -0.80 7.75 11.15
C LEU A 64 -1.05 7.93 12.64
N ARG A 65 -1.19 9.16 13.12
CA ARG A 65 -1.43 9.44 14.54
C ARG A 65 -2.72 8.81 15.06
N ASN A 66 -3.72 8.70 14.19
CA ASN A 66 -5.04 8.17 14.55
C ASN A 66 -5.21 6.68 14.23
N ASN A 67 -4.18 5.99 13.69
CA ASN A 67 -4.28 4.63 13.17
C ASN A 67 -5.33 4.44 12.04
N ASP A 68 -5.67 5.51 11.31
CA ASP A 68 -6.72 5.55 10.30
C ASP A 68 -6.20 5.27 8.88
N PHE A 69 -5.18 4.42 8.74
CA PHE A 69 -4.55 4.16 7.44
C PHE A 69 -5.46 3.51 6.41
N TYR A 70 -6.43 2.71 6.85
CA TYR A 70 -7.44 2.18 5.96
C TYR A 70 -8.23 3.31 5.27
N ILE A 71 -8.62 4.34 6.02
CA ILE A 71 -9.32 5.52 5.50
C ILE A 71 -8.41 6.31 4.56
N PHE A 72 -7.14 6.48 4.93
CA PHE A 72 -6.15 7.15 4.09
C PHE A 72 -6.01 6.48 2.72
N LEU A 73 -5.72 5.17 2.71
CA LEU A 73 -5.53 4.39 1.49
C LEU A 73 -6.82 4.33 0.66
N SER A 74 -7.98 4.24 1.32
CA SER A 74 -9.28 4.32 0.65
C SER A 74 -9.49 5.64 -0.06
N ARG A 75 -9.08 6.76 0.54
CA ARG A 75 -9.22 8.10 -0.06
C ARG A 75 -8.29 8.32 -1.25
N ILE A 76 -7.08 7.75 -1.23
CA ILE A 76 -6.15 7.87 -2.36
C ILE A 76 -6.35 6.79 -3.44
N GLY A 77 -7.13 5.75 -3.15
CA GLY A 77 -7.48 4.67 -4.09
C GLY A 77 -6.47 3.51 -4.14
N ASP A 78 -5.59 3.41 -3.14
CA ASP A 78 -4.41 2.53 -3.16
C ASP A 78 -4.57 1.28 -2.25
N LEU A 79 -5.82 0.95 -1.88
CA LEU A 79 -6.14 -0.28 -1.14
C LEU A 79 -6.15 -1.50 -2.07
N ILE A 80 -5.52 -2.58 -1.64
CA ILE A 80 -5.69 -3.91 -2.24
C ILE A 80 -6.79 -4.63 -1.46
N LEU A 81 -7.96 -4.77 -2.09
CA LEU A 81 -9.08 -5.55 -1.58
C LEU A 81 -9.14 -6.88 -2.34
N THR A 82 -8.96 -8.01 -1.64
CA THR A 82 -9.04 -9.34 -2.25
C THR A 82 -10.33 -10.07 -1.92
N GLY A 83 -11.09 -9.59 -0.92
CA GLY A 83 -12.14 -10.36 -0.26
C GLY A 83 -11.57 -11.59 0.47
N PRO A 84 -12.44 -12.45 1.05
CA PRO A 84 -12.00 -13.66 1.74
C PRO A 84 -11.36 -14.64 0.74
N THR A 85 -10.03 -14.70 0.73
CA THR A 85 -9.28 -15.59 -0.15
C THR A 85 -8.95 -16.88 0.58
N SER A 86 -9.64 -17.98 0.24
CA SER A 86 -9.27 -19.33 0.69
C SER A 86 -8.01 -19.90 0.02
N MET A 87 -7.32 -19.12 -0.82
CA MET A 87 -6.07 -19.52 -1.49
C MET A 87 -5.13 -18.34 -1.77
N ASN A 88 -3.85 -18.64 -1.58
CA ASN A 88 -2.70 -17.75 -1.57
C ASN A 88 -2.10 -17.63 -2.98
N VAL A 89 -2.63 -16.75 -3.84
CA VAL A 89 -2.09 -16.56 -5.20
C VAL A 89 -2.07 -15.07 -5.58
N ILE A 90 -0.87 -14.48 -5.60
CA ILE A 90 -0.64 -13.15 -6.15
C ILE A 90 -0.24 -13.31 -7.62
N ARG A 91 -0.99 -12.70 -8.53
CA ARG A 91 -0.64 -12.57 -9.95
C ARG A 91 -0.59 -11.10 -10.32
N CYS A 92 0.60 -10.52 -10.33
CA CYS A 92 0.84 -9.21 -10.94
C CYS A 92 1.47 -9.39 -12.32
N SER A 93 0.87 -8.80 -13.35
CA SER A 93 1.54 -8.54 -14.62
C SER A 93 1.75 -7.03 -14.75
N SER A 94 2.99 -6.58 -14.78
CA SER A 94 3.31 -5.20 -15.14
C SER A 94 4.16 -5.21 -16.40
N ASN A 95 3.56 -4.80 -17.52
CA ASN A 95 4.32 -4.23 -18.62
C ASN A 95 4.58 -2.76 -18.25
N SER A 96 5.85 -2.35 -18.24
CA SER A 96 6.36 -0.96 -18.11
C SER A 96 6.65 -0.37 -16.71
N TYR A 97 6.43 -1.09 -15.60
CA TYR A 97 6.79 -0.61 -14.24
C TYR A 97 7.91 -1.45 -13.60
N ASN A 98 8.84 -0.78 -12.92
CA ASN A 98 9.76 -1.39 -11.97
C ASN A 98 9.00 -1.66 -10.67
N MET A 99 8.45 -2.87 -10.52
CA MET A 99 7.64 -3.22 -9.36
C MET A 99 8.50 -3.80 -8.22
N ILE A 100 8.37 -3.21 -7.03
CA ILE A 100 8.94 -3.69 -5.77
C ILE A 100 7.79 -4.27 -4.94
N ILE A 101 7.71 -5.60 -4.88
CA ILE A 101 6.76 -6.27 -3.98
C ILE A 101 7.44 -6.45 -2.63
N ILE A 102 6.90 -5.81 -1.59
CA ILE A 102 7.28 -6.04 -0.20
C ILE A 102 6.24 -7.01 0.38
N SER A 103 6.46 -8.30 0.19
CA SER A 103 5.63 -9.34 0.80
C SER A 103 6.03 -9.50 2.26
N ILE A 104 5.10 -9.26 3.18
CA ILE A 104 5.34 -9.46 4.62
C ILE A 104 4.27 -10.43 5.13
N CYS A 105 4.68 -11.69 5.31
CA CYS A 105 3.98 -12.66 6.16
C CYS A 105 4.20 -12.21 7.62
N LEU A 106 3.21 -11.58 8.22
CA LEU A 106 3.22 -11.34 9.66
C LEU A 106 2.42 -12.47 10.31
N TYR A 107 3.13 -13.47 10.85
CA TYR A 107 2.62 -14.27 11.96
C TYR A 107 2.40 -13.32 13.14
N ILE A 108 1.18 -12.80 13.31
CA ILE A 108 0.73 -12.26 14.60
C ILE A 108 -0.35 -13.20 15.09
#